data_AF-K9SVJ0-F1
#
_entry.id   AF-K9SVJ0-F1
#
_cell.length_a   1.000
_cell.length_b   1.000
_cell.length_c   1.000
_cell.angle_alpha   90.00
_cell.angle_beta   90.00
_cell.angle_gamma   90.00
#
_symmetry.space_group_name_H-M   'P 1'
#
loop_
_entity.id
_entity.type
_entity.pdbx_description
1 polymer ?
#
loop_
_entity_poly.entity_id
_entity_poly.type
_entity_poly.pdbx_seq_one_letter_code
_entity_poly.pdbx_strand_id
1 'polypeptide(L)'
;MKNQIDNQPNYLGIKFFILGVLTAVAPFVTIFGLKLAIDHLMASDHISNYKVISTSTSPDHDFVATVYISSGGGAAGWCSTRVSINTSLAKLEITENSIKNPKDIFFVSCSSKVETKWLSNRSMTISFKDLEESISISKMKLDMSRQVKIKYLEKVN
;
A
#
# COMPACT_ATOMS: atom_id res chain seq x y z
N MET A 1 30.95 78.50 -8.53
CA MET A 1 31.16 77.45 -7.51
C MET A 1 29.87 76.66 -7.37
N LYS A 2 29.83 75.41 -7.82
CA LYS A 2 28.68 74.50 -7.65
C LYS A 2 28.99 73.62 -6.44
N ASN A 3 28.23 73.77 -5.36
CA ASN A 3 28.28 72.86 -4.22
C ASN A 3 27.70 71.51 -4.66
N GLN A 4 28.57 70.51 -4.85
CA GLN A 4 28.13 69.12 -4.86
C GLN A 4 27.76 68.74 -3.43
N ILE A 5 26.46 68.56 -3.19
CA ILE A 5 25.95 67.93 -1.98
C ILE A 5 26.10 66.43 -2.21
N ASP A 6 27.11 65.83 -1.59
CA ASP A 6 27.30 64.38 -1.59
C ASP A 6 26.18 63.72 -0.81
N ASN A 7 25.16 63.28 -1.55
CA ASN A 7 24.03 62.55 -1.01
C ASN A 7 24.42 61.07 -0.87
N GLN A 8 25.31 60.77 0.09
CA GLN A 8 25.71 59.41 0.40
C GLN A 8 24.52 58.68 1.04
N PRO A 9 24.00 57.59 0.45
CA PRO A 9 22.86 56.87 1.01
C PRO A 9 23.22 56.31 2.39
N ASN A 10 22.26 56.33 3.32
CA ASN A 10 22.37 55.82 4.69
C ASN A 10 22.56 54.29 4.69
N TYR A 11 23.78 53.85 4.36
CA TYR A 11 24.17 52.46 4.20
C TYR A 11 23.95 51.63 5.46
N LEU A 12 24.04 52.28 6.63
CA LEU A 12 23.78 51.65 7.91
C LEU A 12 22.29 51.26 8.08
N GLY A 13 21.37 52.14 7.69
CA GLY A 13 19.93 51.86 7.76
C GLY A 13 19.50 50.75 6.81
N ILE A 14 20.07 50.72 5.60
CA ILE A 14 19.81 49.67 4.61
C ILE A 14 20.28 48.31 5.13
N LYS A 15 21.44 48.23 5.80
CA LYS A 15 21.94 46.98 6.38
C LYS A 15 21.03 46.41 7.47
N PHE A 16 20.54 47.24 8.39
CA PHE A 16 19.65 46.78 9.46
C PHE A 16 18.28 46.35 8.92
N PHE A 17 17.78 47.03 7.89
CA PHE A 17 16.55 46.64 7.21
C PHE A 17 16.69 45.24 6.55
N ILE A 18 17.78 45.01 5.81
CA ILE A 18 18.04 43.70 5.17
C ILE A 18 18.18 42.60 6.24
N LEU A 19 18.91 42.85 7.32
CA LEU A 19 19.09 41.88 8.40
C LEU A 19 17.75 41.52 9.07
N GLY A 20 16.88 42.51 9.30
CA GLY A 20 15.56 42.30 9.88
C GLY A 20 14.61 41.51 8.97
N VAL A 21 14.66 41.75 7.65
CA VAL A 21 13.88 40.97 6.69
C VAL A 21 14.37 39.53 6.62
N LEU A 22 15.69 39.30 6.61
CA LEU A 22 16.27 37.95 6.57
C LEU A 22 15.92 37.13 7.81
N THR A 23 16.01 37.71 9.01
CA THR A 23 15.64 37.01 10.25
C THR A 23 14.15 36.71 10.33
N ALA A 24 13.29 37.59 9.77
CA ALA A 24 11.85 37.35 9.70
C ALA A 24 11.49 36.25 8.69
N VAL A 25 12.19 36.14 7.55
CA VAL A 25 11.90 35.17 6.49
C VAL A 25 12.49 33.78 6.77
N ALA A 26 13.65 33.71 7.42
CA ALA A 26 14.33 32.46 7.75
C ALA A 26 13.42 31.37 8.39
N PRO A 27 12.59 31.65 9.42
CA PRO A 27 11.73 30.63 10.03
C PRO A 27 10.65 30.11 9.08
N PHE A 28 10.14 30.93 8.16
CA PHE A 28 9.16 30.48 7.18
C PHE A 28 9.78 29.51 6.17
N VAL A 29 11.00 29.80 5.72
CA VAL A 29 11.74 28.92 4.81
C VAL A 29 12.06 27.59 5.48
N THR A 30 12.48 27.59 6.75
CA THR A 30 12.79 26.35 7.47
C THR A 30 11.54 25.52 7.75
N ILE A 31 10.43 26.13 8.18
CA ILE A 31 9.16 25.41 8.41
C ILE A 31 8.62 24.83 7.10
N PHE A 32 8.63 25.62 6.02
CA PHE A 32 8.13 25.17 4.72
C PHE A 32 9.04 24.08 4.11
N GLY A 33 10.35 24.24 4.21
CA GLY A 33 11.32 23.23 3.79
C GLY A 33 11.19 21.92 4.58
N LEU A 34 10.99 22.00 5.89
CA LEU A 34 10.76 20.84 6.75
C LEU A 34 9.45 20.13 6.38
N LYS A 35 8.37 20.89 6.13
CA LYS A 35 7.10 20.32 5.68
C LYS A 35 7.27 19.56 4.36
N LEU A 36 7.93 20.17 3.37
CA LEU A 36 8.21 19.49 2.09
C LEU A 36 9.05 18.23 2.27
N ALA A 37 10.05 18.26 3.15
CA ALA A 37 10.87 17.09 3.44
C ALA A 37 10.04 15.96 4.09
N ILE A 38 9.16 16.29 5.04
CA ILE A 38 8.25 15.33 5.68
C ILE A 38 7.25 14.78 4.66
N ASP A 39 6.63 15.63 3.85
CA ASP A 39 5.67 15.20 2.83
C ASP A 39 6.35 14.26 1.80
N HIS A 40 7.61 14.55 1.43
CA HIS A 40 8.38 13.69 0.53
C HIS A 40 8.75 12.35 1.18
N LEU A 41 9.12 12.36 2.47
CA LEU A 41 9.43 11.15 3.24
C LEU A 41 8.19 10.26 3.43
N MET A 42 7.03 10.88 3.64
CA MET A 42 5.75 10.15 3.79
C MET A 42 5.23 9.65 2.45
N ALA A 43 5.51 10.35 1.34
CA ALA A 43 5.12 9.91 0.01
C ALA A 43 5.91 8.67 -0.48
N SER A 44 7.11 8.40 0.03
CA SER A 44 7.91 7.23 -0.38
C SER A 44 7.46 5.90 0.23
N ASP A 45 6.62 5.92 1.27
CA ASP A 45 6.26 4.73 2.07
C ASP A 45 4.97 4.02 1.62
N HIS A 46 4.33 4.49 0.53
CA HIS A 46 3.11 3.87 0.00
C HIS A 46 3.35 2.80 -1.07
N ILE A 47 4.56 2.25 -1.15
CA ILE A 47 4.85 1.12 -2.04
C ILE A 47 4.22 -0.14 -1.42
N SER A 48 3.01 -0.47 -1.85
CA SER A 48 2.42 -1.78 -1.58
C SER A 48 3.10 -2.81 -2.47
N ASN A 49 3.73 -3.80 -1.85
CA ASN A 49 4.34 -4.90 -2.56
C ASN A 49 3.36 -6.05 -2.67
N TYR A 50 3.27 -6.61 -3.88
CA TYR A 50 2.42 -7.75 -4.16
C TYR A 50 3.23 -8.90 -4.75
N LYS A 51 3.06 -10.11 -4.19
CA LYS A 51 3.78 -11.30 -4.64
C LYS A 51 2.82 -12.48 -4.80
N VAL A 52 2.66 -12.98 -6.02
CA VAL A 52 1.90 -14.21 -6.27
C VAL A 52 2.66 -15.39 -5.65
N ILE A 53 2.00 -16.14 -4.77
CA ILE A 53 2.52 -17.38 -4.19
C ILE A 53 2.15 -18.56 -5.08
N SER A 54 0.86 -18.65 -5.43
CA SER A 54 0.34 -19.74 -6.25
C SER A 54 -0.90 -19.31 -7.01
N THR A 55 -1.16 -19.99 -8.12
CA THR A 55 -2.39 -19.84 -8.90
C THR A 55 -2.92 -21.22 -9.23
N SER A 56 -4.22 -21.43 -9.06
CA SER A 56 -4.89 -22.68 -9.39
C SER A 56 -6.14 -22.42 -10.23
N THR A 57 -6.24 -23.11 -11.36
CA THR A 57 -7.37 -22.99 -12.28
C THR A 57 -8.39 -24.08 -11.99
N SER A 58 -9.67 -23.72 -12.06
CA SER A 58 -10.79 -24.67 -12.01
C SER A 58 -10.74 -25.69 -13.17
N PRO A 59 -11.34 -26.90 -13.02
CA PRO A 59 -11.32 -27.93 -14.06
C PRO A 59 -11.79 -27.46 -15.45
N ASP A 60 -12.87 -26.67 -15.53
CA ASP A 60 -13.42 -26.18 -16.80
C ASP A 60 -12.77 -24.87 -17.26
N HIS A 61 -11.78 -24.36 -16.52
CA HIS A 61 -11.06 -23.13 -16.82
C HIS A 61 -11.92 -21.86 -16.77
N ASP A 62 -13.08 -21.90 -16.10
CA ASP A 62 -13.95 -20.73 -15.93
C ASP A 62 -13.44 -19.78 -14.84
N PHE A 63 -12.81 -20.34 -13.80
CA PHE A 63 -12.31 -19.62 -12.63
C PHE A 63 -10.82 -19.86 -12.38
N VAL A 64 -10.17 -18.84 -11.84
CA VAL A 64 -8.78 -18.84 -11.42
C VAL A 64 -8.72 -18.33 -9.98
N ALA A 65 -8.20 -19.16 -9.08
CA ALA A 65 -7.88 -18.79 -7.71
C ALA A 65 -6.40 -18.40 -7.62
N THR A 66 -6.11 -17.22 -7.09
CA THR A 66 -4.74 -16.73 -6.91
C THR A 66 -4.49 -16.46 -5.44
N VAL A 67 -3.44 -17.09 -4.90
CA VAL A 67 -2.90 -16.81 -3.58
C VAL A 67 -1.75 -15.84 -3.74
N TYR A 68 -1.78 -14.71 -3.04
CA TYR A 68 -0.76 -13.70 -3.13
C TYR A 68 -0.52 -13.02 -1.79
N ILE A 69 0.69 -12.53 -1.58
CA ILE A 69 1.04 -11.68 -0.45
C ILE A 69 0.78 -10.23 -0.86
N SER A 70 0.16 -9.48 0.04
CA SER A 70 0.02 -8.04 -0.03
C SER A 70 0.61 -7.45 1.24
N SER A 71 1.65 -6.65 1.07
CA SER A 71 2.31 -5.94 2.16
C SER A 71 2.52 -4.48 1.80
N GLY A 72 2.71 -3.62 2.80
CA GLY A 72 2.95 -2.21 2.60
C GLY A 72 2.91 -1.46 3.92
N GLY A 73 2.93 -0.12 3.84
CA GLY A 73 2.99 0.74 5.01
C GLY A 73 4.42 0.88 5.52
N GLY A 74 4.82 2.11 5.85
CA GLY A 74 6.17 2.47 6.31
C GLY A 74 6.53 1.88 7.68
N ALA A 75 6.78 2.73 8.68
CA ALA A 75 7.36 2.32 9.96
C ALA A 75 6.62 1.21 10.74
N ALA A 76 5.29 1.06 10.58
CA ALA A 76 4.51 0.02 11.26
C ALA A 76 4.29 -1.24 10.42
N GLY A 77 4.32 -1.12 9.08
CA GLY A 77 4.05 -2.20 8.15
C GLY A 77 2.68 -2.88 8.30
N TRP A 78 2.21 -3.51 7.24
CA TRP A 78 1.20 -4.56 7.30
C TRP A 78 1.56 -5.62 6.28
N CYS A 79 1.18 -6.86 6.57
CA CYS A 79 1.44 -7.99 5.71
C CYS A 79 0.26 -8.98 5.80
N SER A 80 -0.34 -9.28 4.66
CA SER A 80 -1.44 -10.25 4.55
C SER A 80 -1.22 -11.22 3.40
N THR A 81 -1.45 -12.51 3.64
CA THR A 81 -1.67 -13.50 2.58
C THR A 81 -3.15 -13.47 2.20
N ARG A 82 -3.45 -13.30 0.91
CA ARG A 82 -4.79 -13.15 0.37
C ARG A 82 -5.09 -14.22 -0.66
N VAL A 83 -6.36 -14.57 -0.78
CA VAL A 83 -6.88 -15.43 -1.85
C VAL A 83 -7.94 -14.64 -2.61
N SER A 84 -7.74 -14.51 -3.92
CA SER A 84 -8.73 -13.96 -4.83
C SER A 84 -9.22 -15.02 -5.80
N ILE A 85 -10.52 -15.02 -6.11
CA ILE A 85 -11.08 -15.81 -7.21
C ILE A 85 -11.58 -14.86 -8.29
N ASN A 86 -11.12 -15.08 -9.51
CA ASN A 86 -11.56 -14.35 -10.68
C ASN A 86 -12.07 -15.30 -11.76
N THR A 87 -12.84 -14.76 -12.71
CA THR A 87 -13.13 -15.50 -13.93
C THR A 87 -11.88 -15.54 -14.81
N SER A 88 -11.76 -16.54 -15.67
CA SER A 88 -10.62 -16.66 -16.59
C SER A 88 -10.49 -15.51 -17.59
N LEU A 89 -11.59 -14.80 -17.85
CA LEU A 89 -11.63 -13.58 -18.67
C LEU A 89 -11.15 -12.33 -17.92
N ALA A 90 -11.31 -12.30 -16.59
CA ALA A 90 -10.97 -11.16 -15.74
C ALA A 90 -9.86 -11.53 -14.75
N LYS A 91 -8.77 -12.13 -15.24
CA LYS A 91 -7.66 -12.59 -14.40
C LYS A 91 -7.15 -11.47 -13.49
N LEU A 92 -6.68 -11.87 -12.31
CA LEU A 92 -6.00 -10.95 -11.41
C LEU A 92 -4.73 -10.45 -12.08
N GLU A 93 -4.66 -9.15 -12.31
CA GLU A 93 -3.43 -8.49 -12.76
C GLU A 93 -2.75 -7.87 -11.55
N ILE A 94 -1.59 -8.42 -11.21
CA ILE A 94 -0.72 -7.89 -10.16
C ILE A 94 0.48 -7.23 -10.84
N THR A 95 0.65 -5.94 -10.60
CA THR A 95 1.92 -5.24 -10.85
C THR A 95 2.62 -4.97 -9.53
N GLU A 96 3.90 -4.58 -9.59
CA GLU A 96 4.74 -4.36 -8.42
C GLU A 96 4.06 -3.49 -7.35
N ASN A 97 3.27 -2.48 -7.78
CA ASN A 97 2.64 -1.49 -6.90
C ASN A 97 1.12 -1.42 -7.03
N SER A 98 0.48 -2.31 -7.77
CA SER A 98 -0.98 -2.26 -7.93
C SER A 98 -1.61 -3.62 -8.17
N ILE A 99 -2.82 -3.78 -7.66
CA ILE A 99 -3.70 -4.87 -8.03
C ILE A 99 -4.92 -4.30 -8.75
N LYS A 100 -5.22 -4.86 -9.92
CA LYS A 100 -6.47 -4.57 -10.61
C LYS A 100 -7.45 -5.71 -10.40
N ASN A 101 -8.70 -5.34 -10.13
CA ASN A 101 -9.82 -6.26 -9.90
C ASN A 101 -9.61 -7.25 -8.74
N PRO A 102 -9.17 -6.81 -7.54
CA PRO A 102 -9.09 -7.72 -6.40
C PRO A 102 -10.49 -8.19 -6.02
N LYS A 103 -10.74 -9.49 -6.14
CA LYS A 103 -11.93 -10.13 -5.62
C LYS A 103 -11.53 -11.04 -4.47
N ASP A 104 -11.07 -10.41 -3.40
CA ASP A 104 -10.53 -11.09 -2.23
C ASP A 104 -11.66 -11.79 -1.48
N ILE A 105 -11.54 -13.11 -1.31
CA ILE A 105 -12.51 -13.93 -0.58
C ILE A 105 -12.00 -14.31 0.81
N PHE A 106 -10.69 -14.22 1.02
CA PHE A 106 -10.01 -14.66 2.22
C PHE A 106 -8.70 -13.90 2.39
N PHE A 107 -8.37 -13.51 3.61
CA PHE A 107 -7.04 -13.07 3.98
C PHE A 107 -6.67 -13.52 5.39
N VAL A 108 -5.36 -13.59 5.63
CA VAL A 108 -4.72 -14.03 6.88
C VAL A 108 -3.35 -13.34 7.00
N SER A 109 -2.71 -13.40 8.17
CA SER A 109 -1.31 -12.94 8.35
C SER A 109 -0.35 -13.62 7.36
N CYS A 110 0.72 -12.92 6.98
CA CYS A 110 1.76 -13.45 6.09
C CYS A 110 2.50 -14.66 6.63
N SER A 111 2.53 -14.82 7.95
CA SER A 111 3.11 -15.98 8.64
C SER A 111 2.33 -17.27 8.35
N SER A 112 1.06 -17.18 7.94
CA SER A 112 0.24 -18.35 7.65
C SER A 112 0.52 -18.99 6.30
N LYS A 113 0.50 -20.32 6.28
CA LYS A 113 0.56 -21.10 5.02
C LYS A 113 -0.85 -21.29 4.48
N VAL A 114 -1.10 -20.82 3.27
CA VAL A 114 -2.40 -20.93 2.60
C VAL A 114 -2.29 -21.80 1.35
N GLU A 115 -3.17 -22.78 1.24
CA GLU A 115 -3.30 -23.68 0.10
C GLU A 115 -4.72 -23.61 -0.46
N THR A 116 -4.83 -23.69 -1.79
CA THR A 116 -6.12 -23.74 -2.49
C THR A 116 -6.23 -25.02 -3.28
N LYS A 117 -7.42 -25.63 -3.27
CA LYS A 117 -7.69 -26.84 -4.07
C LYS A 117 -9.12 -26.81 -4.60
N TRP A 118 -9.26 -26.97 -5.90
CA TRP A 118 -10.56 -27.15 -6.55
C TRP A 118 -11.08 -28.57 -6.29
N LEU A 119 -12.35 -28.66 -5.87
CA LEU A 119 -13.09 -29.93 -5.71
C LEU A 119 -14.03 -30.16 -6.90
N SER A 120 -14.51 -29.10 -7.53
CA SER A 120 -15.26 -29.08 -8.78
C SER A 120 -15.06 -27.73 -9.48
N ASN A 121 -15.67 -27.51 -10.64
CA ASN A 121 -15.64 -26.20 -11.30
C ASN A 121 -16.19 -25.05 -10.42
N ARG A 122 -17.13 -25.36 -9.53
CA ARG A 122 -17.82 -24.39 -8.68
C ARG A 122 -17.63 -24.66 -7.19
N SER A 123 -16.62 -25.44 -6.81
CA SER A 123 -16.31 -25.64 -5.40
C SER A 123 -14.82 -25.78 -5.14
N MET A 124 -14.36 -25.14 -4.08
CA MET A 124 -12.96 -25.21 -3.67
C MET A 124 -12.82 -25.24 -2.16
N THR A 125 -11.68 -25.75 -1.71
CA THR A 125 -11.21 -25.65 -0.34
C THR A 125 -10.07 -24.66 -0.23
N ILE A 126 -10.13 -23.81 0.80
CA ILE A 126 -9.02 -22.99 1.26
C ILE A 126 -8.55 -23.61 2.57
N SER A 127 -7.36 -24.18 2.54
CA SER A 127 -6.72 -24.72 3.74
C SER A 127 -5.70 -23.73 4.23
N PHE A 128 -5.72 -23.41 5.51
CA PHE A 128 -4.72 -22.53 6.11
C PHE A 128 -4.16 -23.14 7.38
N LYS A 129 -2.87 -22.89 7.62
CA LYS A 129 -2.19 -23.20 8.86
C LYS A 129 -1.64 -21.91 9.42
N ASP A 130 -2.09 -21.60 10.62
CA ASP A 130 -1.60 -20.49 11.39
C ASP A 130 -0.24 -20.80 12.01
N LEU A 131 0.61 -19.79 12.08
CA LEU A 131 1.88 -19.85 12.80
C LEU A 131 1.92 -18.87 13.99
N GLU A 132 0.92 -17.98 14.17
CA GLU A 132 0.91 -16.93 15.20
C GLU A 132 -0.46 -16.78 15.87
N GLU A 133 -0.52 -16.62 17.19
CA GLU A 133 -1.76 -16.66 18.00
C GLU A 133 -2.83 -15.58 17.71
N SER A 134 -2.59 -14.65 16.77
CA SER A 134 -3.48 -13.55 16.43
C SER A 134 -3.79 -13.48 14.94
N ILE A 135 -4.85 -14.16 14.49
CA ILE A 135 -5.38 -13.99 13.13
C ILE A 135 -6.65 -13.14 13.12
N SER A 136 -6.70 -12.17 12.22
CA SER A 136 -7.97 -11.65 11.69
C SER A 136 -8.37 -12.44 10.44
N ILE A 137 -9.38 -13.31 10.55
CA ILE A 137 -9.96 -14.01 9.40
C ILE A 137 -11.19 -13.23 8.96
N SER A 138 -11.14 -12.63 7.77
CA SER A 138 -12.34 -12.08 7.14
C SER A 138 -12.82 -12.98 6.02
N LYS A 139 -14.12 -13.31 6.08
CA LYS A 139 -14.84 -14.04 5.02
C LYS A 139 -15.74 -13.04 4.31
N MET A 140 -15.35 -12.60 3.11
CA MET A 140 -16.23 -11.76 2.30
C MET A 140 -17.26 -12.62 1.57
N LYS A 141 -18.56 -12.29 1.73
CA LYS A 141 -19.61 -12.74 0.83
C LYS A 141 -19.46 -11.99 -0.48
N LEU A 142 -18.60 -12.48 -1.37
CA LEU A 142 -18.54 -11.97 -2.73
C LEU A 142 -19.83 -12.33 -3.47
N ASP A 143 -20.32 -11.46 -4.34
CA ASP A 143 -21.48 -11.77 -5.20
C ASP A 143 -21.19 -12.99 -6.11
N MET A 144 -19.90 -13.26 -6.39
CA MET A 144 -19.43 -14.49 -7.05
C MET A 144 -19.38 -15.72 -6.13
N SER A 145 -19.52 -15.60 -4.81
CA SER A 145 -19.67 -16.74 -3.90
C SER A 145 -21.01 -17.47 -4.13
N ARG A 146 -21.93 -16.87 -4.90
CA ARG A 146 -23.10 -17.58 -5.45
C ARG A 146 -22.70 -18.56 -6.57
N GLN A 147 -21.58 -18.32 -7.24
CA GLN A 147 -21.08 -19.17 -8.33
C GLN A 147 -20.05 -20.21 -7.88
N VAL A 148 -19.25 -19.92 -6.84
CA VAL A 148 -18.24 -20.84 -6.30
C VAL A 148 -18.44 -21.05 -4.79
N LYS A 149 -18.68 -22.30 -4.40
CA LYS A 149 -18.80 -22.75 -3.01
C LYS A 149 -17.42 -22.92 -2.39
N ILE A 150 -17.11 -22.13 -1.37
CA ILE A 150 -15.80 -22.15 -0.69
C ILE A 150 -15.94 -22.82 0.67
N LYS A 151 -15.12 -23.84 0.93
CA LYS A 151 -14.98 -24.47 2.25
C LYS A 151 -13.65 -24.05 2.85
N TYR A 152 -13.69 -23.49 4.06
CA TYR A 152 -12.50 -23.10 4.80
C TYR A 152 -12.09 -24.24 5.74
N LEU A 153 -10.82 -24.64 5.71
CA LEU A 153 -10.25 -25.70 6.52
C LEU A 153 -9.04 -25.17 7.28
N GLU A 154 -9.15 -25.10 8.60
CA GLU A 154 -8.00 -24.84 9.46
C GLU A 154 -7.26 -26.16 9.72
N LYS A 155 -5.95 -26.19 9.43
CA LYS A 155 -5.10 -27.35 9.71
C LYS A 155 -4.60 -27.24 11.16
N VAL A 156 -5.18 -28.03 12.06
CA VAL A 156 -4.67 -28.23 13.43
C VAL A 156 -3.46 -29.17 13.36
N ASN A 157 -2.42 -28.89 14.15
CA ASN A 157 -1.26 -29.78 14.32
C ASN A 157 -1.66 -31.16 14.86
#